data_AF-A0A382QNH3-F1
#
_entry.id   AF-A0A382QNH3-F1
#
_cell.length_a   1.000
_cell.length_b   1.000
_cell.length_c   1.000
_cell.angle_alpha   90.00
_cell.angle_beta   90.00
_cell.angle_gamma   90.00
#
_symmetry.space_group_name_H-M   'P 1'
#
loop_
_entity.id
_entity.type
_entity.pdbx_description
1 polymer ?
#
loop_
_entity_poly.entity_id
_entity_poly.type
_entity_poly.pdbx_seq_one_letter_code
_entity_poly.pdbx_strand_id
1 'polypeptide(L)'
;QRYKTHPQIRKYLSGGKRITYGARAITKGGFNSLPKMSFPGGFLVGCDAGTLNFAKIKGTHTAMKSGMVVAETVFQVLADNDPGGKDHTHYQTNLERSWLIDELKRSRNFGPALHQFGTYLGGAFNYVDQNWFRGKLPFTLRDKHSDHDSLIDAASAPALEYPKPDGELTFDRNSSVFLTNTYHEEDQPAHLRLGDENVPIIVNLPNWQEPAQRYCPAGVYEVLEDDSGQRFQINAQNCIHCKTCDIKDPSQNITWVTPEGGGGPSYAEM
;
A
#
# COMPACT_ATOMS: atom_id res chain seq x y z
N GLN A 1 -15.40 -6.80 3.20
CA GLN A 1 -16.54 -7.67 3.58
C GLN A 1 -17.87 -7.13 3.04
N ARG A 2 -18.35 -5.95 3.47
CA ARG A 2 -19.62 -5.31 3.02
C ARG A 2 -19.84 -5.32 1.49
N TYR A 3 -18.82 -5.04 0.68
CA TYR A 3 -18.97 -5.06 -0.79
C TYR A 3 -19.55 -6.38 -1.35
N LYS A 4 -19.21 -7.52 -0.73
CA LYS A 4 -19.71 -8.83 -1.16
C LYS A 4 -21.22 -8.99 -1.01
N THR A 5 -21.87 -8.19 -0.15
CA THR A 5 -23.33 -8.25 0.04
C THR A 5 -24.11 -7.53 -1.05
N HIS A 6 -23.43 -6.77 -1.93
CA HIS A 6 -24.09 -6.13 -3.07
C HIS A 6 -24.73 -7.20 -3.97
N PRO A 7 -26.00 -7.07 -4.39
CA PRO A 7 -26.73 -8.12 -5.10
C PRO A 7 -26.01 -8.65 -6.35
N GLN A 8 -25.33 -7.76 -7.09
CA GLN A 8 -24.58 -8.15 -8.29
C GLN A 8 -23.30 -8.94 -7.99
N ILE A 9 -22.78 -8.88 -6.77
CA ILE A 9 -21.57 -9.61 -6.34
C ILE A 9 -21.98 -10.88 -5.62
N ARG A 10 -22.93 -10.77 -4.68
CA ARG A 10 -23.43 -11.88 -3.85
C ARG A 10 -23.80 -13.10 -4.69
N LYS A 11 -24.50 -12.92 -5.81
CA LYS A 11 -24.95 -14.02 -6.68
C LYS A 11 -23.84 -14.94 -7.19
N TYR A 12 -22.60 -14.46 -7.28
CA TYR A 12 -21.45 -15.25 -7.71
C TYR A 12 -20.71 -15.95 -6.56
N LEU A 13 -20.94 -15.49 -5.32
CA LEU A 13 -20.25 -15.98 -4.13
C LEU A 13 -21.13 -16.88 -3.27
N SER A 14 -22.45 -16.76 -3.38
CA SER A 14 -23.42 -17.61 -2.66
C SER A 14 -23.16 -19.10 -2.93
N GLY A 15 -23.07 -19.89 -1.86
CA GLY A 15 -22.73 -21.32 -1.92
C GLY A 15 -21.24 -21.62 -2.16
N GLY A 16 -20.42 -20.58 -2.37
CA GLY A 16 -18.98 -20.72 -2.48
C GLY A 16 -18.29 -20.87 -1.12
N LYS A 17 -17.06 -21.39 -1.14
CA LYS A 17 -16.19 -21.49 0.04
C LYS A 17 -15.00 -20.55 -0.11
N ARG A 18 -14.79 -19.69 0.90
CA ARG A 18 -13.56 -18.88 0.99
C ARG A 18 -12.39 -19.77 1.40
N ILE A 19 -11.35 -19.81 0.57
CA ILE A 19 -10.16 -20.64 0.81
C ILE A 19 -8.92 -19.87 1.27
N THR A 20 -8.84 -18.56 0.96
CA THR A 20 -7.66 -17.75 1.24
C THR A 20 -8.03 -16.30 1.56
N TYR A 21 -7.13 -15.58 2.22
CA TYR A 21 -7.22 -14.15 2.50
C TYR A 21 -5.83 -13.53 2.54
N GLY A 22 -5.71 -12.29 2.05
CA GLY A 22 -4.47 -11.51 2.11
C GLY A 22 -4.77 -10.03 1.94
N ALA A 23 -3.77 -9.21 2.27
CA ALA A 23 -3.80 -7.78 2.00
C ALA A 23 -2.40 -7.24 1.77
N ARG A 24 -2.30 -6.23 0.91
CA ARG A 24 -1.06 -5.52 0.63
C ARG A 24 -1.37 -4.06 0.28
N ALA A 25 -0.56 -3.13 0.76
CA ALA A 25 -0.55 -1.79 0.21
C ALA A 25 -0.01 -1.83 -1.24
N ILE A 26 -0.56 -0.97 -2.09
CA ILE A 26 -0.11 -0.80 -3.48
C ILE A 26 0.17 0.68 -3.73
N THR A 27 1.12 0.98 -4.60
CA THR A 27 1.45 2.38 -4.92
C THR A 27 0.42 2.96 -5.90
N LYS A 28 0.02 4.22 -5.67
CA LYS A 28 -0.96 4.94 -6.49
C LYS A 28 -0.46 6.27 -7.05
N GLY A 29 0.67 6.79 -6.56
CA GLY A 29 1.24 8.06 -7.03
C GLY A 29 1.75 8.04 -8.48
N GLY A 30 2.14 6.88 -8.98
CA GLY A 30 2.58 6.68 -10.37
C GLY A 30 3.76 7.58 -10.75
N PHE A 31 3.77 8.08 -11.99
CA PHE A 31 4.87 8.89 -12.53
C PHE A 31 5.23 10.10 -11.65
N ASN A 32 4.23 10.72 -11.02
CA ASN A 32 4.44 11.95 -10.24
C ASN A 32 5.22 11.73 -8.93
N SER A 33 5.29 10.47 -8.48
CA SER A 33 5.88 10.08 -7.20
C SER A 33 7.11 9.18 -7.36
N LEU A 34 7.61 8.98 -8.59
CA LEU A 34 8.85 8.24 -8.80
C LEU A 34 10.04 9.01 -8.17
N PRO A 35 10.82 8.39 -7.27
CA PRO A 35 12.01 9.00 -6.74
C PRO A 35 13.16 8.92 -7.76
N LYS A 36 14.32 9.45 -7.40
CA LYS A 36 15.56 9.04 -8.05
C LYS A 36 15.79 7.56 -7.74
N MET A 37 15.93 6.72 -8.78
CA MET A 37 15.98 5.26 -8.63
C MET A 37 17.41 4.67 -8.71
N SER A 38 18.44 5.51 -8.57
CA SER A 38 19.85 5.10 -8.52
C SER A 38 20.54 5.84 -7.37
N PHE A 39 21.48 5.16 -6.72
CA PHE A 39 22.30 5.68 -5.64
C PHE A 39 23.66 4.95 -5.62
N PRO A 40 24.67 5.46 -4.90
CA PRO A 40 25.97 4.80 -4.80
C PRO A 40 25.82 3.34 -4.35
N GLY A 41 26.21 2.41 -5.22
CA GLY A 41 26.15 0.97 -4.93
C GLY A 41 24.78 0.30 -5.07
N GLY A 42 23.75 0.98 -5.59
CA GLY A 42 22.43 0.33 -5.75
C GLY A 42 21.39 1.07 -6.59
N PHE A 43 20.25 0.39 -6.76
CA PHE A 43 19.12 0.86 -7.56
C PHE A 43 17.80 0.55 -6.84
N LEU A 44 16.78 1.39 -7.09
CA LEU A 44 15.39 1.09 -6.73
C LEU A 44 14.66 0.54 -7.96
N VAL A 45 13.91 -0.53 -7.78
CA VAL A 45 13.16 -1.21 -8.86
C VAL A 45 11.76 -1.60 -8.40
N GLY A 46 10.89 -1.88 -9.37
CA GLY A 46 9.56 -2.40 -9.10
C GLY A 46 8.64 -1.45 -8.33
N CYS A 47 7.70 -2.04 -7.59
CA CYS A 47 6.76 -1.27 -6.79
C CYS A 47 7.43 -0.53 -5.62
N ASP A 48 8.62 -0.93 -5.20
CA ASP A 48 9.42 -0.19 -4.21
C ASP A 48 9.79 1.20 -4.74
N ALA A 49 10.21 1.28 -6.00
CA ALA A 49 10.38 2.55 -6.71
C ALA A 49 9.06 3.24 -7.11
N GLY A 50 7.92 2.54 -7.02
CA GLY A 50 6.60 3.08 -7.37
C GLY A 50 6.18 2.94 -8.83
N THR A 51 6.69 1.94 -9.57
CA THR A 51 6.42 1.79 -11.01
C THR A 51 5.01 1.29 -11.38
N LEU A 52 4.03 1.29 -10.46
CA LEU A 52 2.69 0.76 -10.72
C LEU A 52 1.87 1.71 -11.61
N ASN A 53 1.23 1.17 -12.66
CA ASN A 53 0.21 1.90 -13.41
C ASN A 53 -1.14 1.78 -12.71
N PHE A 54 -1.50 2.83 -11.98
CA PHE A 54 -2.73 2.84 -11.19
C PHE A 54 -4.00 2.78 -12.06
N ALA A 55 -4.00 3.43 -13.23
CA ALA A 55 -5.16 3.45 -14.12
C ALA A 55 -5.57 2.04 -14.60
N LYS A 56 -4.58 1.13 -14.70
CA LYS A 56 -4.79 -0.26 -15.10
C LYS A 56 -4.83 -1.24 -13.93
N ILE A 57 -4.46 -0.79 -12.72
CA ILE A 57 -4.19 -1.64 -11.56
C ILE A 57 -3.15 -2.73 -11.92
N LYS A 58 -2.06 -2.32 -12.59
CA LYS A 58 -1.00 -3.23 -13.05
C LYS A 58 0.36 -2.65 -12.76
N GLY A 59 1.17 -3.39 -11.99
CA GLY A 59 2.56 -3.05 -11.68
C GLY A 59 3.57 -4.16 -11.97
N THR A 60 3.13 -5.40 -12.23
CA THR A 60 4.03 -6.53 -12.42
C THR A 60 4.89 -6.38 -13.67
N HIS A 61 4.31 -6.01 -14.81
CA HIS A 61 5.05 -5.86 -16.06
C HIS A 61 6.02 -4.68 -16.04
N THR A 62 5.64 -3.57 -15.41
CA THR A 62 6.55 -2.42 -15.22
C THR A 62 7.64 -2.75 -14.21
N ALA A 63 7.33 -3.50 -13.15
CA ALA A 63 8.34 -3.96 -12.21
C ALA A 63 9.38 -4.87 -12.88
N MET A 64 8.91 -5.86 -13.66
CA MET A 64 9.78 -6.70 -14.49
C MET A 64 10.64 -5.86 -15.43
N LYS A 65 10.06 -4.90 -16.14
CA LYS A 65 10.81 -4.05 -17.07
C LYS A 65 11.87 -3.20 -16.35
N SER A 66 11.56 -2.64 -15.18
CA SER A 66 12.58 -1.92 -14.39
C SER A 66 13.75 -2.82 -13.99
N GLY A 67 13.48 -4.07 -13.59
CA GLY A 67 14.52 -5.06 -13.30
C GLY A 67 15.37 -5.42 -14.52
N MET A 68 14.74 -5.58 -15.70
CA MET A 68 15.48 -5.83 -16.96
C MET A 68 16.41 -4.67 -17.30
N VAL A 69 15.95 -3.42 -17.17
CA VAL A 69 16.76 -2.24 -17.48
C VAL A 69 17.93 -2.09 -16.49
N VAL A 70 17.71 -2.38 -15.20
CA VAL A 70 18.81 -2.42 -14.22
C VAL A 70 19.80 -3.52 -14.58
N ALA A 71 19.35 -4.71 -14.96
CA ALA A 71 20.24 -5.80 -15.36
C ALA A 71 21.11 -5.45 -16.58
N GLU A 72 20.52 -4.83 -17.60
CA GLU A 72 21.25 -4.30 -18.78
C GLU A 72 22.30 -3.24 -18.36
N THR A 73 21.93 -2.33 -17.47
CA THR A 73 22.84 -1.32 -16.91
C THR A 73 24.00 -1.94 -16.13
N VAL A 74 23.71 -2.87 -15.21
CA VAL A 74 24.75 -3.54 -14.39
C VAL A 74 25.69 -4.36 -15.28
N PHE A 75 25.15 -5.05 -16.29
CA PHE A 75 25.96 -5.80 -17.24
C PHE A 75 26.96 -4.90 -17.97
N GLN A 76 26.54 -3.72 -18.42
CA GLN A 76 27.43 -2.75 -19.07
C GLN A 76 28.53 -2.25 -18.11
N VAL A 77 28.16 -1.92 -16.87
CA VAL A 77 29.11 -1.50 -15.82
C VAL A 77 30.20 -2.55 -15.61
N LEU A 78 29.81 -3.83 -15.54
CA LEU A 78 30.76 -4.95 -15.42
C LEU A 78 31.64 -5.11 -16.67
N ALA A 79 31.06 -4.97 -17.87
CA ALA A 79 31.80 -5.07 -19.13
C ALA A 79 32.84 -3.95 -19.30
N ASP A 80 32.57 -2.77 -18.75
CA ASP A 80 33.48 -1.61 -18.78
C ASP A 80 34.61 -1.70 -17.73
N ASN A 81 34.70 -2.80 -16.97
CA ASN A 81 35.61 -2.96 -15.84
C ASN A 81 35.48 -1.85 -14.78
N ASP A 82 34.28 -1.28 -14.61
CA ASP A 82 34.04 -0.34 -13.52
C ASP A 82 34.04 -1.12 -12.19
N PRO A 83 34.81 -0.67 -11.17
CA PRO A 83 34.90 -1.35 -9.87
C PRO A 83 33.59 -1.32 -9.06
N GLY A 84 32.56 -0.59 -9.51
CA GLY A 84 31.29 -0.45 -8.82
C GLY A 84 31.32 0.55 -7.67
N GLY A 85 30.25 0.57 -6.86
CA GLY A 85 30.10 1.46 -5.71
C GLY A 85 29.77 2.92 -6.04
N LYS A 86 29.85 3.31 -7.33
CA LYS A 86 29.41 4.62 -7.82
C LYS A 86 27.89 4.65 -8.01
N ASP A 87 27.37 5.85 -8.21
CA ASP A 87 26.00 6.08 -8.63
C ASP A 87 25.90 6.00 -10.17
N HIS A 88 25.29 4.93 -10.67
CA HIS A 88 25.13 4.68 -12.10
C HIS A 88 23.87 5.35 -12.66
N THR A 89 23.89 6.68 -12.72
CA THR A 89 22.75 7.53 -13.09
C THR A 89 22.19 7.30 -14.51
N HIS A 90 22.97 6.68 -15.40
CA HIS A 90 22.52 6.33 -16.75
C HIS A 90 21.36 5.32 -16.75
N TYR A 91 21.11 4.62 -15.64
CA TYR A 91 19.87 3.86 -15.43
C TYR A 91 18.63 4.73 -15.67
N GLN A 92 18.60 5.96 -15.16
CA GLN A 92 17.49 6.89 -15.36
C GLN A 92 17.24 7.16 -16.85
N THR A 93 18.31 7.42 -17.60
CA THR A 93 18.23 7.65 -19.05
C THR A 93 17.74 6.42 -19.80
N ASN A 94 18.21 5.22 -19.44
CA ASN A 94 17.77 3.97 -20.04
C ASN A 94 16.28 3.69 -19.76
N LEU A 95 15.84 3.99 -18.53
CA LEU A 95 14.45 3.83 -18.14
C LEU A 95 13.54 4.83 -18.87
N GLU A 96 13.96 6.08 -19.04
CA GLU A 96 13.24 7.11 -19.81
C GLU A 96 13.07 6.75 -21.29
N ARG A 97 14.02 6.00 -21.86
CA ARG A 97 13.94 5.45 -23.23
C ARG A 97 13.02 4.22 -23.32
N SER A 98 12.68 3.60 -22.21
CA SER A 98 11.84 2.42 -22.18
C SER A 98 10.35 2.78 -22.26
N TRP A 99 9.53 1.82 -22.71
CA TRP A 99 8.08 1.97 -22.74
C TRP A 99 7.46 2.16 -21.34
N LEU A 100 8.17 1.78 -20.27
CA LEU A 100 7.68 1.91 -18.90
C LEU A 100 7.37 3.37 -18.56
N ILE A 101 8.31 4.27 -18.83
CA ILE A 101 8.15 5.69 -18.48
C ILE A 101 7.08 6.35 -19.35
N ASP A 102 7.00 6.00 -20.64
CA ASP A 102 5.91 6.46 -21.50
C ASP A 102 4.53 5.99 -20.98
N GLU A 103 4.41 4.72 -20.57
CA GLU A 103 3.19 4.19 -19.99
C GLU A 103 2.78 4.95 -18.72
N LEU A 104 3.71 5.16 -17.78
CA LEU A 104 3.42 5.87 -16.53
C LEU A 104 3.06 7.34 -16.80
N LYS A 105 3.78 8.02 -17.70
CA LYS A 105 3.49 9.40 -18.11
C LYS A 105 2.09 9.54 -18.69
N ARG A 106 1.63 8.59 -19.51
CA ARG A 106 0.26 8.62 -20.07
C ARG A 106 -0.83 8.47 -19.00
N SER A 107 -0.54 7.78 -17.90
CA SER A 107 -1.49 7.62 -16.78
C SER A 107 -1.35 8.64 -15.67
N ARG A 108 -0.41 9.60 -15.77
CA ARG A 108 0.02 10.46 -14.64
C ARG A 108 -1.10 11.31 -14.02
N ASN A 109 -2.12 11.66 -14.79
CA ASN A 109 -3.24 12.48 -14.31
C ASN A 109 -4.36 11.65 -13.68
N PHE A 110 -4.35 10.32 -13.85
CA PHE A 110 -5.51 9.48 -13.56
C PHE A 110 -5.89 9.47 -12.07
N GLY A 111 -4.91 9.23 -11.20
CA GLY A 111 -5.09 9.25 -9.74
C GLY A 111 -5.47 10.64 -9.23
N PRO A 112 -4.63 11.68 -9.50
CA PRO A 112 -4.90 13.04 -9.05
C PRO A 112 -6.24 13.61 -9.52
N ALA A 113 -6.70 13.28 -10.73
CA ALA A 113 -8.02 13.71 -11.21
C ALA A 113 -9.16 13.17 -10.34
N LEU A 114 -9.08 11.91 -9.90
CA LEU A 114 -10.08 11.31 -9.00
C LEU A 114 -10.02 11.92 -7.60
N HIS A 115 -8.83 12.27 -7.11
CA HIS A 115 -8.68 12.87 -5.78
C HIS A 115 -9.18 14.33 -5.76
N GLN A 116 -8.87 15.11 -6.80
CA GLN A 116 -9.24 16.54 -6.85
C GLN A 116 -10.70 16.78 -7.25
N PHE A 117 -11.24 15.97 -8.18
CA PHE A 117 -12.57 16.18 -8.73
C PHE A 117 -13.61 15.16 -8.26
N GLY A 118 -13.20 14.20 -7.43
CA GLY A 118 -14.04 13.10 -6.97
C GLY A 118 -14.34 12.07 -8.07
N THR A 119 -15.11 11.04 -7.70
CA THR A 119 -15.33 9.86 -8.56
C THR A 119 -15.94 10.18 -9.92
N TYR A 120 -16.96 11.06 -9.96
CA TYR A 120 -17.72 11.32 -11.19
C TYR A 120 -16.99 12.28 -12.13
N LEU A 121 -16.64 13.49 -11.66
CA LEU A 121 -15.94 14.48 -12.50
C LEU A 121 -14.51 14.04 -12.81
N GLY A 122 -13.82 13.40 -11.86
CA GLY A 122 -12.51 12.79 -12.12
C GLY A 122 -12.60 11.64 -13.13
N GLY A 123 -13.68 10.84 -13.07
CA GLY A 123 -13.97 9.81 -14.07
C GLY A 123 -14.21 10.40 -15.46
N ALA A 124 -14.99 11.49 -15.57
CA ALA A 124 -15.22 12.19 -16.83
C ALA A 124 -13.93 12.82 -17.39
N PHE A 125 -13.12 13.45 -16.52
CA PHE A 125 -11.80 13.95 -16.89
C PHE A 125 -10.93 12.83 -17.46
N ASN A 126 -10.83 11.70 -16.75
CA ASN A 126 -10.03 10.56 -17.17
C ASN A 126 -10.54 9.95 -18.48
N TYR A 127 -11.85 9.93 -18.71
CA TYR A 127 -12.41 9.50 -19.98
C TYR A 127 -11.89 10.35 -21.13
N VAL A 128 -11.92 11.68 -21.00
CA VAL A 128 -11.42 12.61 -22.02
C VAL A 128 -9.90 12.47 -22.20
N ASP A 129 -9.13 12.54 -21.11
CA ASP A 129 -7.67 12.44 -21.14
C ASP A 129 -7.20 11.13 -21.78
N GLN A 130 -7.77 10.00 -21.37
CA GLN A 130 -7.32 8.67 -21.82
C GLN A 130 -7.87 8.29 -23.20
N ASN A 131 -9.12 8.61 -23.54
CA ASN A 131 -9.71 8.18 -24.82
C ASN A 131 -9.45 9.17 -25.95
N TRP A 132 -9.51 10.48 -25.70
CA TRP A 132 -9.35 11.50 -26.76
C TRP A 132 -7.91 11.95 -26.88
N PHE A 133 -7.24 12.23 -25.75
CA PHE A 133 -5.86 12.73 -25.75
C PHE A 133 -4.81 11.63 -25.53
N ARG A 134 -5.23 10.39 -25.27
CA ARG A 134 -4.32 9.24 -25.01
C ARG A 134 -3.30 9.51 -23.90
N GLY A 135 -3.68 10.27 -22.87
CA GLY A 135 -2.82 10.64 -21.74
C GLY A 135 -1.80 11.73 -22.03
N LYS A 136 -1.95 12.46 -23.15
CA LYS A 136 -0.97 13.45 -23.65
C LYS A 136 -1.42 14.90 -23.46
N LEU A 137 -2.35 15.17 -22.55
CA LEU A 137 -2.67 16.55 -22.18
C LEU A 137 -1.40 17.33 -21.79
N PRO A 138 -1.28 18.63 -22.13
CA PRO A 138 -0.04 19.40 -21.96
C PRO A 138 0.23 19.86 -20.52
N PHE A 139 -0.48 19.32 -19.54
CA PHE A 139 -0.33 19.63 -18.12
C PHE A 139 -0.33 18.36 -17.27
N THR A 140 0.07 18.50 -16.00
CA THR A 140 0.16 17.41 -15.04
C THR A 140 -0.54 17.80 -13.74
N LEU A 141 -1.58 17.05 -13.38
CA LEU A 141 -2.21 17.13 -12.07
C LEU A 141 -1.35 16.40 -11.04
N ARG A 142 -1.34 16.89 -9.81
CA ARG A 142 -0.55 16.34 -8.70
C ARG A 142 -1.39 16.26 -7.43
N ASP A 143 -1.17 15.19 -6.67
CA ASP A 143 -1.61 15.14 -5.28
C ASP A 143 -0.73 16.09 -4.45
N LYS A 144 -1.35 16.79 -3.49
CA LYS A 144 -0.70 17.83 -2.67
C LYS A 144 -0.57 17.47 -1.19
N HIS A 145 -1.08 16.29 -0.84
CA HIS A 145 -1.27 15.82 0.52
C HIS A 145 -0.77 14.39 0.61
N SER A 146 -0.26 14.00 1.77
CA SER A 146 0.23 12.65 2.03
C SER A 146 -0.89 11.79 2.59
N ASP A 147 -0.87 10.47 2.40
CA ASP A 147 -1.98 9.64 2.88
C ASP A 147 -2.19 9.74 4.40
N HIS A 148 -1.13 9.88 5.19
CA HIS A 148 -1.25 10.01 6.65
C HIS A 148 -1.92 11.32 7.10
N ASP A 149 -1.80 12.41 6.34
CA ASP A 149 -2.35 13.72 6.71
C ASP A 149 -3.84 13.90 6.33
N SER A 150 -4.43 12.85 5.75
CA SER A 150 -5.75 12.93 5.11
C SER A 150 -6.94 12.62 6.05
N LEU A 151 -6.69 12.32 7.33
CA LEU A 151 -7.76 12.02 8.28
C LEU A 151 -8.36 13.31 8.85
N ILE A 152 -9.68 13.30 9.04
CA ILE A 152 -10.39 14.35 9.79
C ILE A 152 -10.61 13.88 11.21
N ASP A 153 -10.82 14.83 12.14
CA ASP A 153 -11.14 14.50 13.53
C ASP A 153 -12.38 13.61 13.62
N ALA A 154 -12.30 12.60 14.49
CA ALA A 154 -13.37 11.64 14.68
C ALA A 154 -14.68 12.29 15.14
N ALA A 155 -14.59 13.38 15.92
CA ALA A 155 -15.75 14.16 16.36
C ALA A 155 -16.50 14.83 15.21
N SER A 156 -15.83 15.08 14.08
CA SER A 156 -16.41 15.69 12.88
C SER A 156 -16.85 14.65 11.83
N ALA A 157 -16.55 13.38 12.05
CA ALA A 157 -16.82 12.30 11.11
C ALA A 157 -18.12 11.54 11.46
N PRO A 158 -18.96 11.19 10.48
CA PRO A 158 -20.09 10.31 10.73
C PRO A 158 -19.61 8.89 11.08
N ALA A 159 -20.13 8.33 12.16
CA ALA A 159 -19.87 6.94 12.51
C ALA A 159 -20.46 6.00 11.45
N LEU A 160 -19.68 5.03 11.00
CA LEU A 160 -20.12 4.02 10.03
C LEU A 160 -20.50 2.73 10.75
N GLU A 161 -21.76 2.35 10.65
CA GLU A 161 -22.24 1.05 11.13
C GLU A 161 -21.94 -0.05 10.10
N TYR A 162 -21.18 -1.05 10.52
CA TYR A 162 -20.91 -2.25 9.73
C TYR A 162 -21.70 -3.43 10.31
N PRO A 163 -22.51 -4.13 9.49
CA PRO A 163 -23.21 -5.33 9.94
C PRO A 163 -22.23 -6.39 10.46
N LYS A 164 -22.68 -7.17 11.45
CA LYS A 164 -21.94 -8.35 11.91
C LYS A 164 -21.77 -9.34 10.75
N PRO A 165 -20.62 -10.03 10.65
CA PRO A 165 -20.41 -11.05 9.64
C PRO A 165 -21.38 -12.23 9.83
N ASP A 166 -21.85 -12.79 8.73
CA ASP A 166 -22.76 -13.96 8.70
C ASP A 166 -22.02 -15.31 8.74
N GLY A 167 -20.70 -15.33 8.59
CA GLY A 167 -19.88 -16.55 8.59
C GLY A 167 -19.93 -17.33 7.28
N GLU A 168 -20.73 -16.90 6.30
CA GLU A 168 -20.89 -17.58 5.00
C GLU A 168 -20.39 -16.70 3.85
N LEU A 169 -20.97 -15.50 3.71
CA LEU A 169 -20.58 -14.53 2.68
C LEU A 169 -19.62 -13.51 3.24
N THR A 170 -19.74 -13.17 4.51
CA THR A 170 -18.97 -12.16 5.24
C THR A 170 -18.36 -12.77 6.48
N PHE A 171 -17.14 -12.35 6.80
CA PHE A 171 -16.33 -13.00 7.82
C PHE A 171 -15.68 -11.95 8.72
N ASP A 172 -15.45 -12.32 9.97
CA ASP A 172 -14.67 -11.53 10.90
C ASP A 172 -13.18 -11.48 10.50
N ARG A 173 -12.43 -10.61 11.18
CA ARG A 173 -11.02 -10.39 10.89
C ARG A 173 -10.14 -11.58 11.28
N ASN A 174 -10.38 -12.21 12.43
CA ASN A 174 -9.54 -13.28 12.95
C ASN A 174 -9.64 -14.54 12.09
N SER A 175 -10.87 -14.93 11.70
CA SER A 175 -11.05 -16.03 10.74
C SER A 175 -10.47 -15.72 9.36
N SER A 176 -10.34 -14.44 9.00
CA SER A 176 -9.66 -14.02 7.77
C SER A 176 -8.14 -14.18 7.91
N VAL A 177 -7.55 -13.69 9.00
CA VAL A 177 -6.11 -13.80 9.27
C VAL A 177 -5.68 -15.25 9.33
N PHE A 178 -6.47 -16.14 9.92
CA PHE A 178 -6.20 -17.57 9.92
C PHE A 178 -5.95 -18.13 8.51
N LEU A 179 -6.71 -17.67 7.49
CA LEU A 179 -6.55 -18.11 6.09
C LEU A 179 -5.33 -17.51 5.37
N THR A 180 -4.60 -16.60 6.00
CA THR A 180 -3.30 -16.11 5.48
C THR A 180 -2.17 -17.08 5.81
N ASN A 181 -2.43 -18.01 6.75
CA ASN A 181 -1.42 -18.88 7.36
C ASN A 181 -0.20 -18.07 7.84
N THR A 182 -0.43 -16.87 8.37
CA THR A 182 0.63 -16.02 8.91
C THR A 182 1.11 -16.55 10.25
N TYR A 183 2.42 -16.54 10.44
CA TYR A 183 3.04 -17.00 11.67
C TYR A 183 4.33 -16.22 11.93
N HIS A 184 4.65 -16.00 13.19
CA HIS A 184 5.90 -15.41 13.66
C HIS A 184 6.30 -16.14 14.95
N GLU A 185 7.60 -16.27 15.21
CA GLU A 185 8.10 -16.65 16.53
C GLU A 185 7.54 -15.67 17.58
N GLU A 186 7.03 -16.18 18.70
CA GLU A 186 6.37 -15.36 19.72
C GLU A 186 7.40 -14.63 20.59
N ASP A 187 8.54 -15.26 20.86
CA ASP A 187 9.64 -14.69 21.66
C ASP A 187 10.60 -13.87 20.78
N GLN A 188 10.03 -12.91 20.03
CA GLN A 188 10.79 -11.93 19.26
C GLN A 188 10.25 -10.52 19.51
N PRO A 189 11.10 -9.48 19.44
CA PRO A 189 10.62 -8.11 19.59
C PRO A 189 9.63 -7.74 18.48
N ALA A 190 8.60 -6.98 18.83
CA ALA A 190 7.62 -6.51 17.86
C ALA A 190 8.31 -5.73 16.74
N HIS A 191 8.10 -6.18 15.50
CA HIS A 191 8.64 -5.54 14.29
C HIS A 191 7.85 -4.28 13.87
N LEU A 192 6.90 -3.85 14.70
CA LEU A 192 6.07 -2.68 14.54
C LEU A 192 6.44 -1.73 15.68
N ARG A 193 7.42 -0.88 15.42
CA ARG A 193 8.05 -0.03 16.44
C ARG A 193 7.30 1.28 16.54
N LEU A 194 7.05 1.71 17.78
CA LEU A 194 6.53 3.05 18.06
C LEU A 194 7.71 3.99 18.31
N GLY A 195 7.67 5.19 17.75
CA GLY A 195 8.60 6.26 18.13
C GLY A 195 8.36 6.75 19.56
N ASP A 196 7.09 6.84 19.96
CA ASP A 196 6.61 7.12 21.31
C ASP A 196 5.41 6.23 21.64
N GLU A 197 5.51 5.47 22.73
CA GLU A 197 4.48 4.52 23.19
C GLU A 197 3.19 5.22 23.66
N ASN A 198 3.26 6.52 23.99
CA ASN A 198 2.12 7.28 24.51
C ASN A 198 1.23 7.86 23.41
N VAL A 199 1.78 8.09 22.21
CA VAL A 199 1.06 8.73 21.09
C VAL A 199 -0.25 8.02 20.72
N PRO A 200 -0.33 6.67 20.66
CA PRO A 200 -1.58 5.98 20.36
C PRO A 200 -2.73 6.35 21.31
N ILE A 201 -2.45 6.47 22.61
CA ILE A 201 -3.47 6.75 23.64
C ILE A 201 -3.69 8.24 23.83
N ILE A 202 -2.64 9.05 23.87
CA ILE A 202 -2.74 10.48 24.19
C ILE A 202 -3.10 11.34 22.97
N VAL A 203 -2.76 10.91 21.76
CA VAL A 203 -2.96 11.69 20.53
C VAL A 203 -3.94 10.99 19.59
N ASN A 204 -3.66 9.75 19.20
CA ASN A 204 -4.44 9.10 18.13
C ASN A 204 -5.84 8.71 18.57
N LEU A 205 -5.99 8.17 19.78
CA LEU A 205 -7.29 7.78 20.33
C LEU A 205 -8.25 8.97 20.48
N PRO A 206 -7.90 10.11 21.11
CA PRO A 206 -8.82 11.24 21.24
C PRO A 206 -9.11 11.94 19.90
N ASN A 207 -8.13 12.10 19.02
CA ASN A 207 -8.31 12.85 17.77
C ASN A 207 -8.98 12.03 16.66
N TRP A 208 -8.56 10.77 16.48
CA TRP A 208 -8.96 9.92 15.34
C TRP A 208 -9.56 8.56 15.75
N GLN A 209 -9.88 8.36 17.03
CA GLN A 209 -10.34 7.08 17.58
C GLN A 209 -9.41 5.91 17.27
N GLU A 210 -8.10 6.14 17.37
CA GLU A 210 -7.01 5.17 17.14
C GLU A 210 -7.26 4.32 15.87
N PRO A 211 -7.02 4.91 14.69
CA PRO A 211 -7.45 4.35 13.42
C PRO A 211 -6.73 3.05 13.07
N ALA A 212 -5.61 2.69 13.73
CA ALA A 212 -4.91 1.44 13.50
C ALA A 212 -5.78 0.21 13.79
N GLN A 213 -6.73 0.33 14.72
CA GLN A 213 -7.72 -0.72 15.00
C GLN A 213 -8.62 -1.03 13.80
N ARG A 214 -8.71 -0.13 12.81
CA ARG A 214 -9.61 -0.23 11.64
C ARG A 214 -8.87 -0.42 10.33
N TYR A 215 -7.82 0.38 10.05
CA TYR A 215 -7.08 0.25 8.79
C TYR A 215 -6.21 -1.00 8.76
N CYS A 216 -5.82 -1.55 9.93
CA CYS A 216 -5.04 -2.77 9.97
C CYS A 216 -5.88 -3.96 9.51
N PRO A 217 -5.49 -4.63 8.40
CA PRO A 217 -6.26 -5.74 7.86
C PRO A 217 -6.21 -6.99 8.75
N ALA A 218 -5.29 -7.04 9.71
CA ALA A 218 -4.99 -8.24 10.48
C ALA A 218 -5.24 -8.13 11.99
N GLY A 219 -5.77 -7.00 12.49
CA GLY A 219 -6.10 -6.87 13.91
C GLY A 219 -4.88 -6.90 14.82
N VAL A 220 -3.78 -6.36 14.33
CA VAL A 220 -2.54 -6.26 15.10
C VAL A 220 -2.65 -5.24 16.23
N TYR A 221 -3.45 -4.19 16.06
CA TYR A 221 -3.53 -3.09 17.02
C TYR A 221 -4.88 -3.08 17.72
N GLU A 222 -4.86 -3.01 19.04
CA GLU A 222 -6.04 -2.97 19.90
C GLU A 222 -5.82 -1.99 21.05
N VAL A 223 -6.85 -1.25 21.43
CA VAL A 223 -6.86 -0.51 22.70
C VAL A 223 -7.58 -1.38 23.72
N LEU A 224 -6.85 -1.81 24.74
CA LEU A 224 -7.39 -2.59 25.85
C LEU A 224 -7.64 -1.66 27.04
N GLU A 225 -8.66 -1.96 27.83
CA GLU A 225 -8.99 -1.24 29.05
C GLU A 225 -8.88 -2.21 30.23
N ASP A 226 -8.06 -1.85 31.22
CA ASP A 226 -7.89 -2.59 32.47
C ASP A 226 -7.97 -1.63 33.67
N ASP A 227 -7.79 -2.14 34.89
CA ASP A 227 -7.88 -1.35 36.13
C ASP A 227 -6.88 -0.17 36.19
N SER A 228 -5.82 -0.21 35.37
CA SER A 228 -4.80 0.84 35.26
C SER A 228 -5.09 1.88 34.16
N GLY A 229 -6.15 1.66 33.37
CA GLY A 229 -6.60 2.56 32.31
C GLY A 229 -6.51 1.92 30.92
N GLN A 230 -6.50 2.79 29.90
CA GLN A 230 -6.40 2.35 28.51
C GLN A 230 -4.93 2.14 28.10
N ARG A 231 -4.64 1.02 27.45
CA ARG A 231 -3.31 0.70 26.92
C ARG A 231 -3.38 0.26 25.46
N PHE A 232 -2.34 0.56 24.71
CA PHE A 232 -2.21 0.16 23.32
C PHE A 232 -1.46 -1.18 23.20
N GLN A 233 -2.13 -2.21 22.66
CA GLN A 233 -1.60 -3.55 22.49
C GLN A 233 -1.21 -3.79 21.03
N ILE A 234 0.00 -4.34 20.82
CA ILE A 234 0.49 -4.78 19.52
C ILE A 234 0.59 -6.31 19.50
N ASN A 235 -0.30 -6.96 18.75
CA ASN A 235 -0.30 -8.39 18.45
C ASN A 235 0.50 -8.66 17.17
N ALA A 236 1.82 -8.48 17.24
CA ALA A 236 2.71 -8.52 16.08
C ALA A 236 2.68 -9.85 15.31
N GLN A 237 2.37 -10.97 15.98
CA GLN A 237 2.24 -12.30 15.40
C GLN A 237 1.18 -12.39 14.30
N ASN A 238 0.15 -11.54 14.36
CA ASN A 238 -0.92 -11.49 13.35
C ASN A 238 -0.52 -10.71 12.10
N CYS A 239 0.62 -10.02 12.09
CA CYS A 239 0.98 -9.13 11.00
C CYS A 239 1.06 -9.88 9.66
N ILE A 240 0.48 -9.32 8.59
CA ILE A 240 0.56 -9.89 7.23
C ILE A 240 1.42 -9.04 6.29
N HIS A 241 2.27 -8.19 6.89
CA HIS A 241 3.27 -7.36 6.23
C HIS A 241 2.72 -6.42 5.16
N CYS A 242 1.46 -5.98 5.28
CA CYS A 242 0.81 -5.16 4.26
C CYS A 242 1.40 -3.75 4.13
N LYS A 243 2.16 -3.27 5.13
CA LYS A 243 2.76 -1.92 5.28
C LYS A 243 1.78 -0.76 5.50
N THR A 244 0.47 -1.02 5.61
CA THR A 244 -0.54 0.04 5.75
C THR A 244 -0.35 0.91 7.00
N CYS A 245 0.06 0.34 8.13
CA CYS A 245 0.23 1.08 9.38
C CYS A 245 1.31 2.16 9.29
N ASP A 246 2.46 1.82 8.72
CA ASP A 246 3.58 2.73 8.46
C ASP A 246 3.14 3.90 7.55
N ILE A 247 2.29 3.60 6.55
CA ILE A 247 1.80 4.59 5.57
C ILE A 247 0.69 5.49 6.12
N LYS A 248 -0.24 4.95 6.92
CA LYS A 248 -1.53 5.58 7.22
C LYS A 248 -1.67 6.13 8.64
N ASP A 249 -0.73 5.82 9.53
CA ASP A 249 -0.73 6.40 10.88
C ASP A 249 -0.64 7.93 10.81
N PRO A 250 -1.67 8.67 11.28
CA PRO A 250 -1.71 10.14 11.18
C PRO A 250 -0.54 10.82 11.90
N SER A 251 -0.02 10.19 12.96
CA SER A 251 1.14 10.69 13.70
C SER A 251 2.49 10.23 13.15
N GLN A 252 2.52 9.37 12.12
CA GLN A 252 3.75 8.78 11.58
C GLN A 252 4.66 8.20 12.68
N ASN A 253 4.05 7.59 13.68
CA ASN A 253 4.69 7.05 14.87
C ASN A 253 5.06 5.57 14.71
N ILE A 254 4.33 4.82 13.86
CA ILE A 254 4.61 3.41 13.59
C ILE A 254 5.66 3.27 12.49
N THR A 255 6.77 2.61 12.80
CA THR A 255 7.77 2.16 11.82
C THR A 255 7.72 0.64 11.69
N TRP A 256 7.44 0.14 10.48
CA TRP A 256 7.56 -1.28 10.17
C TRP A 256 9.02 -1.63 9.90
N VAL A 257 9.53 -2.62 10.62
CA VAL A 257 10.81 -3.26 10.32
C VAL A 257 10.59 -4.73 9.96
N THR A 258 11.60 -5.36 9.37
CA THR A 258 11.50 -6.78 9.02
C THR A 258 11.62 -7.62 10.31
N PRO A 259 10.69 -8.56 10.58
CA PRO A 259 10.85 -9.54 11.65
C PRO A 259 11.93 -10.57 11.31
N GLU A 260 12.12 -11.57 12.16
CA GLU A 260 12.97 -12.71 11.84
C GLU A 260 12.55 -13.40 10.53
N GLY A 261 13.55 -13.89 9.79
CA GLY A 261 13.35 -14.54 8.50
C GLY A 261 12.48 -15.79 8.61
N GLY A 262 11.51 -15.93 7.71
CA GLY A 262 10.53 -17.03 7.74
C GLY A 262 9.21 -16.68 8.44
N GLY A 263 9.17 -15.59 9.20
CA GLY A 263 7.91 -15.03 9.72
C GLY A 263 7.10 -14.29 8.64
N GLY A 264 5.78 -14.27 8.79
CA GLY A 264 4.85 -13.58 7.91
C GLY A 264 3.81 -14.50 7.26
N PRO A 265 3.04 -13.96 6.31
CA PRO A 265 1.99 -14.71 5.63
C PRO A 265 2.54 -15.80 4.71
N SER A 266 1.88 -16.96 4.70
CA SER A 266 2.17 -18.08 3.81
C SER A 266 1.08 -18.20 2.74
N TYR A 267 1.18 -17.36 1.70
CA TYR A 267 0.22 -17.34 0.60
C TYR A 267 0.48 -18.49 -0.39
N ALA A 268 -0.40 -19.50 -0.42
CA ALA A 268 -0.22 -20.69 -1.27
C ALA A 268 -0.51 -20.44 -2.76
N GLU A 269 -1.42 -19.51 -3.11
CA GLU A 269 -1.77 -19.12 -4.49
C GLU A 269 -2.42 -17.71 -4.51
N MET A 270 -1.65 -16.64 -4.29
CA MET A 270 -2.13 -15.24 -4.38
C MET A 270 -1.20 -14.34 -5.20
#